data_AF-A0A5P9GUE7-F1
#
_entry.id   AF-A0A5P9GUE7-F1
#
_cell.length_a   1.000
_cell.length_b   1.000
_cell.length_c   1.000
_cell.angle_alpha   90.00
_cell.angle_beta   90.00
_cell.angle_gamma   90.00
#
_symmetry.space_group_name_H-M   'P 1'
#
loop_
_entity.id
_entity.type
_entity.pdbx_description
1 polymer ?
#
loop_
_entity_poly.entity_id
_entity_poly.type
_entity_poly.pdbx_seq_one_letter_code
_entity_poly.pdbx_strand_id
1 'polypeptide(L)'
;MHYDRAEIMKAAWVIVRRFHGNGEPFKSLMSRALVSAWDKARQKASVARRLEQSRREAETLAARTSSQLAAETTDLDNRSYLGHEGQEKLRALRAAHTAACEREAQEAKRALIDSARGRFASVTFTKKDGTERVMRVQPATLKYHVKGSAASEAAQKAVQARAERHPHLMPLWDAEAQAPRSVNLATISRIAVNGAVHEYAIH
;
A
#
# COMPACT_ATOMS: atom_id res chain seq x y z
N MET A 1 16.26 -21.57 -9.94
CA MET A 1 14.86 -21.47 -10.38
C MET A 1 14.37 -22.89 -10.55
N HIS A 2 13.43 -23.32 -9.72
CA HIS A 2 12.90 -24.68 -9.80
C HIS A 2 11.70 -24.67 -10.73
N TYR A 3 11.79 -25.37 -11.85
CA TYR A 3 10.64 -25.58 -12.73
C TYR A 3 9.95 -26.86 -12.29
N ASP A 4 8.66 -26.78 -12.01
CA ASP A 4 7.85 -27.96 -11.70
C ASP A 4 7.70 -28.80 -12.97
N ARG A 5 8.52 -29.85 -13.06
CA ARG A 5 8.53 -30.79 -14.18
C ARG A 5 7.20 -31.52 -14.31
N ALA A 6 6.51 -31.78 -13.20
CA ALA A 6 5.22 -32.45 -13.22
C ALA A 6 4.16 -31.55 -13.86
N GLU A 7 4.14 -30.27 -13.53
CA GLU A 7 3.23 -29.29 -14.18
C GLU A 7 3.52 -29.12 -15.67
N ILE A 8 4.79 -29.10 -16.08
CA ILE A 8 5.17 -29.03 -17.49
C ILE A 8 4.69 -30.28 -18.24
N MET A 9 4.89 -31.47 -17.66
CA MET A 9 4.39 -32.72 -18.23
C MET A 9 2.85 -32.74 -18.32
N LYS A 10 2.14 -32.29 -17.27
CA LYS A 10 0.67 -32.17 -17.30
C LYS A 10 0.20 -31.24 -18.42
N ALA A 11 0.83 -30.07 -18.58
CA ALA A 11 0.51 -29.11 -19.62
C ALA A 11 0.77 -29.68 -21.03
N ALA A 12 1.87 -30.41 -21.22
CA ALA A 12 2.16 -31.11 -22.47
C ALA A 12 1.08 -32.18 -22.77
N TRP A 13 0.69 -32.98 -21.77
CA TRP A 13 -0.38 -33.97 -21.92
C TRP A 13 -1.75 -33.37 -22.27
N VAL A 14 -2.06 -32.16 -21.80
CA VAL A 14 -3.27 -31.44 -22.23
C VAL A 14 -3.22 -31.14 -23.72
N ILE A 15 -2.06 -30.70 -24.24
CA ILE A 15 -1.88 -30.43 -25.68
C ILE A 15 -1.96 -31.74 -26.48
N VAL A 16 -1.28 -32.80 -26.05
CA VAL A 16 -1.30 -34.10 -26.74
C VAL A 16 -2.73 -34.66 -26.81
N ARG A 17 -3.50 -34.63 -25.71
CA ARG A 17 -4.89 -35.09 -25.71
C ARG A 17 -5.78 -34.29 -26.67
N ARG A 18 -5.55 -32.99 -26.77
CA ARG A 18 -6.33 -32.11 -27.66
C ARG A 18 -6.11 -32.41 -29.15
N PHE A 19 -4.90 -32.84 -29.53
CA PHE A 19 -4.50 -33.04 -30.93
C PHE A 19 -4.27 -34.50 -31.30
N HIS A 20 -4.65 -35.44 -30.43
CA HIS A 20 -4.56 -36.85 -30.71
C HIS A 20 -5.46 -37.24 -31.89
N GLY A 21 -4.95 -38.02 -32.83
CA GLY A 21 -5.69 -38.44 -34.04
C GLY A 21 -5.59 -37.49 -35.24
N ASN A 22 -4.83 -36.39 -35.13
CA ASN A 22 -4.64 -35.42 -36.22
C ASN A 22 -3.65 -35.89 -37.33
N GLY A 23 -3.45 -37.19 -37.50
CA GLY A 23 -2.52 -37.77 -38.49
C GLY A 23 -1.01 -37.62 -38.18
N GLU A 24 -0.64 -36.87 -37.14
CA GLU A 24 0.75 -36.71 -36.70
C GLU A 24 1.25 -37.91 -35.85
N PRO A 25 2.49 -38.39 -36.04
CA PRO A 25 3.08 -39.40 -35.17
C PRO A 25 3.14 -38.94 -33.71
N PHE A 26 2.77 -39.81 -32.77
CA PHE A 26 2.72 -39.49 -31.34
C PHE A 26 4.02 -38.89 -30.80
N LYS A 27 5.20 -39.39 -31.23
CA LYS A 27 6.50 -38.88 -30.81
C LYS A 27 6.70 -37.40 -31.18
N SER A 28 6.32 -37.03 -32.40
CA SER A 28 6.39 -35.65 -32.90
C SER A 28 5.43 -34.74 -32.13
N LEU A 29 4.19 -35.20 -31.95
CA LEU A 29 3.17 -34.46 -31.21
C LEU A 29 3.58 -34.22 -29.75
N MET A 30 4.09 -35.25 -29.07
CA MET A 30 4.58 -35.15 -27.70
C MET A 30 5.80 -34.21 -27.59
N SER A 31 6.75 -34.31 -28.52
CA SER A 31 7.91 -33.42 -28.56
C SER A 31 7.50 -31.95 -28.69
N ARG A 32 6.62 -31.62 -29.65
CA ARG A 32 6.10 -30.26 -29.83
C ARG A 32 5.32 -29.77 -28.61
N ALA A 33 4.50 -30.64 -28.02
CA ALA A 33 3.75 -30.32 -26.81
C ALA A 33 4.67 -29.99 -25.62
N LEU A 34 5.76 -30.75 -25.45
CA LEU A 34 6.76 -30.49 -24.41
C LEU A 34 7.50 -29.18 -24.63
N VAL A 35 7.92 -28.88 -25.86
CA VAL A 35 8.56 -27.61 -26.20
C VAL A 35 7.62 -26.44 -25.90
N SER A 36 6.36 -26.51 -26.33
CA SER A 36 5.39 -25.45 -26.05
C SER A 36 5.10 -25.28 -24.55
N ALA A 37 4.97 -26.38 -23.80
CA ALA A 37 4.76 -26.34 -22.36
C ALA A 37 5.98 -25.76 -21.62
N TRP A 38 7.19 -26.13 -22.04
CA TRP A 38 8.44 -25.60 -21.54
C TRP A 38 8.56 -24.09 -21.79
N ASP A 39 8.26 -23.63 -23.00
CA ASP A 39 8.31 -22.20 -23.35
C ASP A 39 7.33 -21.38 -22.53
N LYS A 40 6.10 -21.87 -22.36
CA LYS A 40 5.11 -21.25 -21.49
C LYS A 40 5.57 -21.19 -20.03
N ALA A 41 6.18 -22.26 -19.52
CA ALA A 41 6.71 -22.29 -18.16
C ALA A 41 7.85 -21.27 -17.99
N ARG A 42 8.77 -21.17 -18.96
CA ARG A 42 9.83 -20.14 -18.98
C ARG A 42 9.25 -18.73 -19.00
N GLN A 43 8.27 -18.47 -19.87
CA GLN A 43 7.61 -17.17 -19.97
C GLN A 43 6.93 -16.78 -18.67
N LYS A 44 6.11 -17.68 -18.10
CA LYS A 44 5.43 -17.46 -16.81
C LYS A 44 6.42 -17.13 -15.71
N ALA A 45 7.51 -17.89 -15.65
CA ALA A 45 8.50 -17.73 -14.60
C ALA A 45 9.37 -16.47 -14.80
N SER A 46 9.60 -16.03 -16.04
CA SER A 46 10.19 -14.71 -16.35
C SER A 46 9.27 -13.55 -15.97
N VAL A 47 7.97 -13.66 -16.25
CA VAL A 47 6.98 -12.64 -15.87
C VAL A 47 6.89 -12.53 -14.35
N ALA A 48 6.81 -13.67 -13.65
CA ALA A 48 6.78 -13.70 -12.19
C ALA A 48 8.02 -13.03 -11.57
N ARG A 49 9.22 -13.25 -12.13
CA ARG A 49 10.43 -12.56 -11.68
C ARG A 49 10.37 -11.05 -11.90
N ARG A 50 9.93 -10.60 -13.07
CA ARG A 50 9.80 -9.16 -13.36
C ARG A 50 8.80 -8.49 -12.42
N LEU A 51 7.68 -9.15 -12.14
CA LEU A 51 6.68 -8.67 -11.18
C LEU A 51 7.26 -8.59 -9.76
N GLU A 52 7.95 -9.64 -9.32
CA GLU A 52 8.60 -9.65 -8.00
C GLU A 52 9.66 -8.57 -7.88
N GLN A 53 10.48 -8.38 -8.93
CA GLN A 53 11.49 -7.32 -8.97
C GLN A 53 10.83 -5.93 -8.94
N SER A 54 9.81 -5.70 -9.77
CA SER A 54 9.07 -4.44 -9.78
C SER A 54 8.39 -4.17 -8.44
N ARG A 55 7.86 -5.20 -7.77
CA ARG A 55 7.28 -5.08 -6.44
C ARG A 55 8.33 -4.67 -5.40
N ARG A 56 9.51 -5.31 -5.42
CA ARG A 56 10.63 -4.94 -4.54
C ARG A 56 11.11 -3.52 -4.80
N GLU A 57 11.24 -3.12 -6.06
CA GLU A 57 11.60 -1.76 -6.43
C GLU A 57 10.56 -0.76 -5.90
N ALA A 58 9.26 -1.03 -6.08
CA ALA A 58 8.19 -0.21 -5.54
C ALA A 58 8.20 -0.15 -3.99
N GLU A 59 8.42 -1.28 -3.31
CA GLU A 59 8.57 -1.34 -1.84
C GLU A 59 9.78 -0.51 -1.37
N THR A 60 10.92 -0.63 -2.04
CA THR A 60 12.12 0.16 -1.71
C THR A 60 11.93 1.65 -1.96
N LEU A 61 11.16 2.03 -2.97
CA LEU A 61 10.83 3.42 -3.28
C LEU A 61 9.86 3.99 -2.23
N ALA A 62 8.85 3.21 -1.85
CA ALA A 62 7.84 3.60 -0.87
C ALA A 62 8.41 3.77 0.54
N ALA A 63 9.45 3.02 0.89
CA ALA A 63 10.13 3.10 2.19
C ALA A 63 11.01 4.34 2.37
N ARG A 64 11.31 5.08 1.29
CA ARG A 64 12.15 6.29 1.35
C ARG A 64 11.37 7.46 1.93
N THR A 65 12.11 8.37 2.58
CA THR A 65 11.56 9.63 3.10
C THR A 65 11.33 10.63 1.96
N SER A 66 10.47 11.62 2.19
CA SER A 66 10.26 12.73 1.24
C SER A 66 11.58 13.43 0.92
N SER A 67 12.42 13.70 1.92
CA SER A 67 13.72 14.36 1.75
C SER A 67 14.68 13.60 0.84
N GLN A 68 14.75 12.27 0.95
CA GLN A 68 15.58 11.43 0.09
C GLN A 68 15.09 11.46 -1.37
N LEU A 69 13.77 11.37 -1.56
CA LEU A 69 13.15 11.40 -2.89
C LEU A 69 13.28 12.77 -3.56
N ALA A 70 13.18 13.86 -2.79
CA ALA A 70 13.39 15.23 -3.27
C ALA A 70 14.84 15.44 -3.72
N ALA A 71 15.82 14.97 -2.94
CA ALA A 71 17.24 15.08 -3.28
C ALA A 71 17.56 14.32 -4.58
N GLU A 72 17.06 13.09 -4.75
CA GLU A 72 17.27 12.32 -5.97
C GLU A 72 16.55 12.90 -7.20
N THR A 73 15.35 13.45 -7.00
CA THR A 73 14.63 14.18 -8.05
C THR A 73 15.45 15.38 -8.53
N THR A 74 16.00 16.16 -7.59
CA THR A 74 16.84 17.32 -7.89
C THR A 74 18.13 16.92 -8.61
N ASP A 75 18.78 15.83 -8.20
CA ASP A 75 19.97 15.30 -8.89
C ASP A 75 19.67 14.93 -10.35
N LEU A 76 18.55 14.26 -10.61
CA LEU A 76 18.15 13.90 -11.97
C LEU A 76 17.75 15.10 -12.82
N ASP A 77 17.00 16.04 -12.24
CA ASP A 77 16.59 17.28 -12.94
C ASP A 77 17.79 18.15 -13.33
N ASN A 78 18.89 18.09 -12.56
CA ASN A 78 20.13 18.84 -12.86
C ASN A 78 20.96 18.23 -14.00
N ARG A 79 20.60 17.07 -14.54
CA ARG A 79 21.34 16.44 -15.64
C ARG A 79 20.97 17.08 -16.97
N SER A 80 21.97 17.40 -17.79
CA SER A 80 21.78 18.04 -19.10
C SER A 80 21.00 17.18 -20.10
N TYR A 81 20.94 15.86 -19.90
CA TYR A 81 20.16 14.95 -20.73
C TYR A 81 19.63 13.78 -19.90
N LEU A 82 18.33 13.52 -20.05
CA LEU A 82 17.66 12.31 -19.57
C LEU A 82 17.08 11.57 -20.77
N GLY A 83 17.59 10.38 -21.05
CA GLY A 83 16.95 9.45 -21.99
C GLY A 83 15.59 8.97 -21.47
N HIS A 84 14.89 8.16 -22.25
CA HIS A 84 13.55 7.63 -21.90
C HIS A 84 13.51 7.00 -20.49
N GLU A 85 14.48 6.14 -20.15
CA GLU A 85 14.55 5.51 -18.82
C GLU A 85 14.74 6.53 -17.68
N GLY A 86 15.51 7.60 -17.94
CA GLY A 86 15.70 8.68 -16.98
C GLY A 86 14.41 9.47 -16.73
N GLN A 87 13.63 9.72 -17.78
CA GLN A 87 12.33 10.40 -17.68
C GLN A 87 11.30 9.55 -16.91
N GLU A 88 11.24 8.25 -17.19
CA GLU A 88 10.36 7.31 -16.46
C GLU A 88 10.75 7.22 -14.98
N LYS A 89 12.06 7.15 -14.68
CA LYS A 89 12.56 7.18 -13.30
C LYS A 89 12.17 8.47 -12.58
N LEU A 90 12.32 9.62 -13.25
CA LEU A 90 11.95 10.92 -12.69
C LEU A 90 10.44 11.01 -12.39
N ARG A 91 9.59 10.50 -13.29
CA ARG A 91 8.14 10.41 -13.06
C ARG A 91 7.82 9.55 -11.83
N ALA A 92 8.45 8.38 -11.72
CA ALA A 92 8.27 7.48 -10.59
C ALA A 92 8.71 8.12 -9.26
N LEU A 93 9.85 8.82 -9.25
CA LEU A 93 10.36 9.53 -8.07
C LEU A 93 9.44 10.66 -7.63
N ARG A 94 8.91 11.45 -8.57
CA ARG A 94 7.96 12.54 -8.25
C ARG A 94 6.66 11.98 -7.67
N ALA A 95 6.11 10.93 -8.25
CA ALA A 95 4.92 10.26 -7.72
C ALA A 95 5.15 9.73 -6.30
N ALA A 96 6.31 9.10 -6.07
CA ALA A 96 6.68 8.60 -4.74
C ALA A 96 6.92 9.73 -3.74
N HIS A 97 7.51 10.85 -4.16
CA HIS A 97 7.74 12.01 -3.32
C HIS A 97 6.41 12.57 -2.80
N THR A 98 5.42 12.76 -3.68
CA THR A 98 4.08 13.21 -3.28
C THR A 98 3.46 12.26 -2.25
N ALA A 99 3.48 10.94 -2.52
CA ALA A 99 2.96 9.94 -1.59
C ALA A 99 3.70 9.94 -0.23
N ALA A 100 5.02 10.14 -0.24
CA ALA A 100 5.82 10.24 0.98
C ALA A 100 5.48 11.50 1.78
N CYS A 101 5.32 12.66 1.14
CA CYS A 101 4.89 13.90 1.79
C CYS A 101 3.52 13.74 2.45
N GLU A 102 2.56 13.13 1.76
CA GLU A 102 1.22 12.88 2.30
C GLU A 102 1.27 11.97 3.53
N ARG A 103 2.05 10.88 3.46
CA ARG A 103 2.25 9.95 4.58
C ARG A 103 2.88 10.66 5.78
N GLU A 104 3.97 11.40 5.57
CA GLU A 104 4.66 12.14 6.63
C GLU A 104 3.75 13.21 7.26
N ALA A 105 2.96 13.92 6.46
CA ALA A 105 1.98 14.88 6.96
C ALA A 105 0.91 14.22 7.84
N GLN A 106 0.43 13.03 7.45
CA GLN A 106 -0.54 12.26 8.24
C GLN A 106 0.07 11.69 9.52
N GLU A 107 1.31 11.21 9.47
CA GLU A 107 2.06 10.78 10.65
C GLU A 107 2.28 11.94 11.62
N ALA A 108 2.59 13.14 11.11
CA ALA A 108 2.68 14.35 11.93
C ALA A 108 1.33 14.70 12.59
N LYS A 109 0.21 14.65 11.85
CA LYS A 109 -1.14 14.84 12.43
C LYS A 109 -1.44 13.80 13.51
N ARG A 110 -1.10 12.54 13.28
CA ARG A 110 -1.29 11.43 14.23
C ARG A 110 -0.48 11.67 15.51
N ALA A 111 0.81 11.96 15.37
CA ALA A 111 1.71 12.25 16.49
C ALA A 111 1.26 13.48 17.29
N LEU A 112 0.75 14.50 16.60
CA LEU A 112 0.21 15.70 17.23
C LEU A 112 -1.02 15.38 18.10
N ILE A 113 -1.96 14.58 17.59
CA ILE A 113 -3.12 14.13 18.36
C ILE A 113 -2.66 13.28 19.54
N ASP A 114 -1.79 12.29 19.31
CA ASP A 114 -1.29 11.39 20.36
C ASP A 114 -0.49 12.14 21.45
N SER A 115 0.11 13.29 21.13
CA SER A 115 0.81 14.16 22.09
C SER A 115 -0.09 14.67 23.22
N ALA A 116 -1.41 14.69 23.03
CA ALA A 116 -2.38 15.03 24.07
C ALA A 116 -2.34 14.02 25.24
N ARG A 117 -2.00 12.76 24.96
CA ARG A 117 -2.00 11.65 25.93
C ARG A 117 -3.34 11.57 26.67
N GLY A 118 -3.35 11.84 27.98
CA GLY A 118 -4.54 11.85 28.83
C GLY A 118 -5.34 13.16 28.80
N ARG A 119 -4.82 14.21 28.15
CA ARG A 119 -5.52 15.49 27.98
C ARG A 119 -6.41 15.45 26.75
N PHE A 120 -7.29 16.44 26.64
CA PHE A 120 -8.16 16.60 25.48
C PHE A 120 -7.42 17.28 24.32
N ALA A 121 -7.74 16.86 23.11
CA ALA A 121 -7.45 17.58 21.87
C ALA A 121 -8.77 17.82 21.12
N SER A 122 -8.84 18.91 20.37
CA SER A 122 -9.96 19.19 19.47
C SER A 122 -9.50 19.00 18.03
N VAL A 123 -10.18 18.13 17.30
CA VAL A 123 -9.88 17.83 15.90
C VAL A 123 -11.05 18.29 15.04
N THR A 124 -10.78 19.16 14.08
CA THR A 124 -11.76 19.60 13.07
C THR A 124 -11.50 18.88 11.77
N PHE A 125 -12.52 18.26 11.20
CA PHE A 125 -12.40 17.53 9.94
C PHE A 125 -13.68 17.61 9.11
N THR A 126 -13.52 17.43 7.80
CA THR A 126 -14.63 17.36 6.85
C THR A 126 -15.16 15.92 6.77
N LYS A 127 -16.46 15.75 6.98
CA LYS A 127 -17.15 14.47 6.79
C LYS A 127 -17.33 14.15 5.32
N LYS A 128 -17.78 12.92 5.04
CA LYS A 128 -18.14 12.46 3.69
C LYS A 128 -19.23 13.30 3.02
N ASP A 129 -20.14 13.89 3.80
CA ASP A 129 -21.21 14.77 3.31
C ASP A 129 -20.74 16.21 3.03
N GLY A 130 -19.44 16.49 3.20
CA GLY A 130 -18.85 17.83 3.02
C GLY A 130 -19.00 18.74 4.24
N THR A 131 -19.71 18.32 5.29
CA THR A 131 -19.87 19.14 6.50
C THR A 131 -18.64 19.06 7.40
N GLU A 132 -18.28 20.19 8.01
CA GLU A 132 -17.24 20.21 9.03
C GLU A 132 -17.77 19.70 10.37
N ARG A 133 -16.91 19.00 11.11
CA ARG A 133 -17.18 18.59 12.49
C ARG A 133 -15.96 18.82 13.34
N VAL A 134 -16.18 19.45 14.49
CA VAL A 134 -15.24 19.48 15.60
C VAL A 134 -15.52 18.27 16.48
N MET A 135 -14.47 17.55 16.85
CA MET A 135 -14.54 16.41 17.77
C MET A 135 -13.52 16.58 18.88
N ARG A 136 -14.00 16.50 20.12
CA ARG A 136 -13.15 16.51 21.32
C ARG A 136 -12.70 15.08 21.62
N VAL A 137 -11.40 14.84 21.52
CA VAL A 137 -10.80 13.50 21.64
C VAL A 137 -9.89 13.38 22.85
N GLN A 138 -9.77 12.18 23.39
CA GLN A 138 -8.84 11.84 24.48
C GLN A 138 -8.07 10.55 24.13
N PRO A 139 -6.91 10.65 23.46
CA PRO A 139 -6.23 9.49 22.85
C PRO A 139 -5.91 8.37 23.84
N ALA A 140 -5.43 8.69 25.05
CA ALA A 140 -5.05 7.67 26.02
C ALA A 140 -6.23 6.86 26.57
N THR A 141 -7.47 7.34 26.41
CA THR A 141 -8.68 6.65 26.92
C THR A 141 -9.05 5.46 26.04
N LEU A 142 -8.75 5.52 24.74
CA LEU A 142 -9.15 4.49 23.78
C LEU A 142 -8.71 3.07 24.21
N LYS A 143 -7.51 2.92 24.76
CA LYS A 143 -6.94 1.62 25.15
C LYS A 143 -7.76 0.89 26.22
N TYR A 144 -8.55 1.61 27.03
CA TYR A 144 -9.42 1.03 28.05
C TYR A 144 -10.75 0.52 27.48
N HIS A 145 -11.07 0.89 26.24
CA HIS A 145 -12.34 0.54 25.58
C HIS A 145 -12.17 -0.40 24.38
N VAL A 146 -10.93 -0.83 24.09
CA VAL A 146 -10.63 -1.80 23.03
C VAL A 146 -9.92 -3.01 23.60
N LYS A 147 -10.27 -4.21 23.12
CA LYS A 147 -9.69 -5.47 23.61
C LYS A 147 -8.24 -5.69 23.19
N GLY A 148 -7.77 -5.02 22.13
CA GLY A 148 -6.42 -5.17 21.61
C GLY A 148 -6.05 -6.64 21.34
N SER A 149 -4.93 -7.10 21.87
CA SER A 149 -4.44 -8.48 21.75
C SER A 149 -5.32 -9.52 22.45
N ALA A 150 -6.19 -9.13 23.38
CA ALA A 150 -7.16 -10.01 24.02
C ALA A 150 -8.40 -10.27 23.14
N ALA A 151 -8.49 -9.67 21.94
CA ALA A 151 -9.55 -9.95 20.98
C ALA A 151 -9.36 -11.31 20.30
N SER A 152 -10.45 -11.87 19.76
CA SER A 152 -10.39 -13.11 18.95
C SER A 152 -9.55 -12.91 17.68
N GLU A 153 -8.98 -13.99 17.15
CA GLU A 153 -8.19 -13.93 15.91
C GLU A 153 -8.95 -13.29 14.73
N ALA A 154 -10.24 -13.61 14.61
CA ALA A 154 -11.10 -13.02 13.58
C ALA A 154 -11.21 -11.50 13.74
N ALA A 155 -11.32 -11.00 14.97
CA ALA A 155 -11.38 -9.57 15.25
C ALA A 155 -10.02 -8.89 15.00
N GLN A 156 -8.91 -9.54 15.36
CA GLN A 156 -7.56 -9.01 15.07
C GLN A 156 -7.33 -8.90 13.55
N LYS A 157 -7.70 -9.94 12.78
CA LYS A 157 -7.65 -9.92 11.31
C LYS A 157 -8.52 -8.81 10.71
N ALA A 158 -9.70 -8.56 11.27
CA ALA A 158 -10.57 -7.48 10.81
C ALA A 158 -9.97 -6.09 11.05
N VAL A 159 -9.31 -5.88 12.21
CA VAL A 159 -8.59 -4.63 12.51
C VAL A 159 -7.42 -4.43 11.55
N GLN A 160 -6.63 -5.48 11.30
CA GLN A 160 -5.52 -5.43 10.34
C GLN A 160 -6.03 -5.11 8.93
N ALA A 161 -7.04 -5.83 8.44
CA ALA A 161 -7.61 -5.58 7.11
C ALA A 161 -8.19 -4.17 6.98
N ARG A 162 -8.74 -3.60 8.07
CA ARG A 162 -9.21 -2.20 8.09
C ARG A 162 -8.04 -1.21 8.01
N ALA A 163 -6.95 -1.46 8.73
CA ALA A 163 -5.75 -0.63 8.66
C ALA A 163 -5.12 -0.64 7.25
N GLU A 164 -5.10 -1.81 6.60
CA GLU A 164 -4.62 -1.97 5.22
C GLU A 164 -5.51 -1.25 4.20
N ARG A 165 -6.85 -1.34 4.33
CA ARG A 165 -7.80 -0.69 3.40
C ARG A 165 -7.97 0.81 3.63
N HIS A 166 -7.78 1.27 4.86
CA HIS A 166 -8.02 2.66 5.26
C HIS A 166 -6.83 3.19 6.09
N PRO A 167 -5.64 3.36 5.48
CA PRO A 167 -4.42 3.73 6.19
C PRO A 167 -4.50 5.10 6.89
N HIS A 168 -5.32 6.01 6.35
CA HIS A 168 -5.51 7.36 6.89
C HIS A 168 -6.51 7.42 8.04
N LEU A 169 -7.17 6.31 8.37
CA LEU A 169 -8.17 6.27 9.41
C LEU A 169 -7.51 6.06 10.78
N MET A 170 -7.71 7.01 11.68
CA MET A 170 -7.22 6.94 13.05
C MET A 170 -8.38 6.66 14.02
N PRO A 171 -8.37 5.55 14.77
CA PRO A 171 -9.32 5.32 15.84
C PRO A 171 -9.00 6.22 17.04
N LEU A 172 -10.02 6.83 17.63
CA LEU A 172 -9.91 7.78 18.74
C LEU A 172 -11.08 7.60 19.70
N TRP A 173 -10.87 7.96 20.96
CA TRP A 173 -11.99 8.11 21.91
C TRP A 173 -12.60 9.50 21.77
N ASP A 174 -13.88 9.56 21.42
CA ASP A 174 -14.68 10.79 21.41
C ASP A 174 -15.20 11.03 22.84
N ALA A 175 -14.73 12.10 23.47
CA ALA A 175 -15.05 12.43 24.85
C ALA A 175 -16.48 12.93 25.03
N GLU A 176 -17.07 13.55 24.00
CA GLU A 176 -18.44 14.05 24.05
C GLU A 176 -19.44 12.92 23.85
N ALA A 177 -19.18 12.04 22.87
CA ALA A 177 -20.02 10.88 22.62
C ALA A 177 -19.73 9.70 23.56
N GLN A 178 -18.67 9.77 24.37
CA GLN A 178 -18.18 8.71 25.24
C GLN A 178 -18.06 7.36 24.51
N ALA A 179 -17.48 7.37 23.31
CA ALA A 179 -17.40 6.19 22.46
C ALA A 179 -16.16 6.17 21.57
N PRO A 180 -15.67 4.98 21.15
CA PRO A 180 -14.66 4.88 20.11
C PRO A 180 -15.24 5.35 18.77
N ARG A 181 -14.56 6.29 18.12
CA ARG A 181 -14.84 6.75 16.76
C ARG A 181 -13.58 6.71 15.92
N SER A 182 -13.70 7.08 14.65
CA SER A 182 -12.55 7.18 13.75
C SER A 182 -12.58 8.48 12.99
N VAL A 183 -11.40 9.07 12.77
CA VAL A 183 -11.20 10.27 11.96
C VAL A 183 -10.32 9.92 10.77
N ASN A 184 -10.65 10.46 9.59
CA ASN A 184 -9.76 10.41 8.45
C ASN A 184 -8.74 11.56 8.55
N LEU A 185 -7.47 11.22 8.72
CA LEU A 185 -6.37 12.19 8.88
C LEU A 185 -6.20 13.10 7.64
N ALA A 186 -6.57 12.61 6.45
CA ALA A 186 -6.52 13.39 5.21
C ALA A 186 -7.49 14.58 5.24
N THR A 187 -8.64 14.43 5.91
CA THR A 187 -9.71 15.45 5.96
C THR A 187 -9.60 16.42 7.13
N ILE A 188 -8.55 16.32 7.94
CA ILE A 188 -8.37 17.20 9.10
C ILE A 188 -7.87 18.56 8.61
N SER A 189 -8.62 19.60 8.94
CA SER A 189 -8.32 21.01 8.68
C SER A 189 -7.69 21.71 9.88
N ARG A 190 -7.98 21.26 11.11
CA ARG A 190 -7.46 21.90 12.33
C ARG A 190 -7.27 20.92 13.48
N ILE A 191 -6.16 21.04 14.20
CA ILE A 191 -5.90 20.32 15.45
C ILE A 191 -5.52 21.34 16.52
N ALA A 192 -6.29 21.39 17.61
CA ALA A 192 -5.96 22.17 18.80
C ALA A 192 -5.56 21.22 19.92
N VAL A 193 -4.31 21.31 20.40
CA VAL A 193 -3.75 20.42 21.41
C VAL A 193 -2.68 21.14 22.20
N ASN A 194 -2.57 20.85 23.51
CA ASN A 194 -1.52 21.40 24.38
C ASN A 194 -1.39 22.94 24.36
N GLY A 195 -2.49 23.66 24.10
CA GLY A 195 -2.50 25.13 24.01
C GLY A 195 -2.04 25.70 22.67
N ALA A 196 -1.67 24.84 21.71
CA ALA A 196 -1.33 25.23 20.35
C ALA A 196 -2.46 24.87 19.37
N VAL A 197 -2.56 25.64 18.29
CA VAL A 197 -3.50 25.40 17.18
C VAL A 197 -2.70 25.20 15.91
N HIS A 198 -2.97 24.10 15.22
CA HIS A 198 -2.36 23.74 13.96
C HIS A 198 -3.44 23.69 12.88
N GLU A 199 -3.26 24.45 11.82
CA GLU A 199 -4.19 24.53 10.69
C GLU A 199 -3.55 23.92 9.44
N TYR A 200 -4.38 23.28 8.62
CA TYR A 200 -3.97 22.55 7.44
C TYR A 200 -4.88 22.94 6.27
N ALA A 201 -4.28 23.18 5.11
CA ALA A 201 -5.03 23.30 3.87
C ALA A 201 -5.73 21.97 3.55
N ILE A 202 -7.02 22.04 3.23
CA ILE A 202 -7.77 20.89 2.69
C ILE A 202 -7.61 20.96 1.17
N HIS A 203 -7.05 19.91 0.57
CA HIS A 203 -6.92 19.77 -0.88
C HIS A 203 -8.09 18.97 -1.46
#